data_AF-A0A1F6PN55-F1
#
_entry.id   AF-A0A1F6PN55-F1
#
_cell.length_a   1.000
_cell.length_b   1.000
_cell.length_c   1.000
_cell.angle_alpha   90.00
_cell.angle_beta   90.00
_cell.angle_gamma   90.00
#
_symmetry.space_group_name_H-M   'P 1'
#
loop_
_entity.id
_entity.type
_entity.pdbx_description
1 polymer ?
#
loop_
_entity_poly.entity_id
_entity_poly.type
_entity_poly.pdbx_seq_one_letter_code
_entity_poly.pdbx_strand_id
1 'polypeptide(L)'
;MNKEKNLEVIESLQKTVEQMKIDDIEESPESAYESFQCQCCGEEKFLAGSVTYNEHLLCNDCVLTAEISFALDKIKNIDELIASMEDKRFDNVYNSIFEQDENADN
;
A
#
# COMPACT_ATOMS: atom_id res chain seq x y z
N MET A 1 -16.69 -15.63 11.46
CA MET A 1 -17.12 -15.20 10.10
C MET A 1 -16.94 -16.39 9.15
N ASN A 2 -17.89 -16.65 8.24
CA ASN A 2 -17.79 -17.77 7.28
C ASN A 2 -16.72 -17.44 6.22
N LYS A 3 -15.88 -18.42 5.85
CA LYS A 3 -14.80 -18.26 4.86
C LYS A 3 -15.31 -17.70 3.53
N GLU A 4 -16.48 -18.12 3.07
CA GLU A 4 -17.10 -17.63 1.84
C GLU A 4 -17.42 -16.13 1.93
N LYS A 5 -17.98 -15.68 3.05
CA LYS A 5 -18.27 -14.25 3.28
C LYS A 5 -16.99 -13.41 3.33
N ASN A 6 -15.91 -13.93 3.90
CA ASN A 6 -14.63 -13.24 3.91
C ASN A 6 -14.08 -13.07 2.48
N LEU A 7 -14.23 -14.09 1.63
CA LEU A 7 -13.80 -14.02 0.23
C LEU A 7 -14.61 -12.97 -0.54
N GLU A 8 -15.94 -12.94 -0.37
CA GLU A 8 -16.79 -11.93 -0.99
C GLU A 8 -16.39 -10.50 -0.59
N VAL A 9 -16.07 -10.29 0.69
CA VAL A 9 -15.58 -9.00 1.20
C VAL A 9 -14.23 -8.63 0.57
N ILE A 10 -13.28 -9.58 0.53
CA ILE A 10 -11.96 -9.36 -0.08
C ILE A 10 -12.10 -8.99 -1.55
N GLU A 11 -12.90 -9.73 -2.32
CA GLU A 11 -13.12 -9.46 -3.75
C GLU A 11 -13.79 -8.10 -3.99
N SER A 12 -14.71 -7.70 -3.12
CA SER A 12 -15.34 -6.38 -3.18
C SER A 12 -14.31 -5.27 -2.95
N LEU A 13 -13.48 -5.40 -1.91
CA LEU A 13 -12.46 -4.41 -1.57
C LEU A 13 -11.38 -4.30 -2.65
N GLN A 14 -10.97 -5.42 -3.24
CA GLN A 14 -10.05 -5.44 -4.39
C GLN A 14 -10.57 -4.59 -5.55
N LYS A 15 -11.85 -4.73 -5.90
CA LYS A 15 -12.46 -3.93 -6.97
C LYS A 15 -12.53 -2.45 -6.61
N THR A 16 -12.90 -2.14 -5.37
CA THR A 16 -12.98 -0.74 -4.91
C THR A 16 -11.62 -0.06 -4.97
N VAL A 17 -10.57 -0.70 -4.45
CA VAL A 17 -9.23 -0.12 -4.39
C VAL A 17 -8.60 0.00 -5.79
N GLU A 18 -8.87 -0.95 -6.69
CA GLU A 18 -8.45 -0.83 -8.10
C GLU A 18 -9.18 0.31 -8.80
N GLN A 19 -10.49 0.48 -8.56
CA GLN A 19 -11.25 1.58 -9.15
C GLN A 19 -10.77 2.94 -8.64
N MET A 20 -10.41 3.06 -7.35
CA MET A 20 -9.82 4.29 -6.81
C MET A 20 -8.56 4.70 -7.57
N LYS A 21 -7.70 3.73 -7.90
CA LYS A 21 -6.51 3.99 -8.70
C LYS A 21 -6.86 4.47 -10.11
N ILE A 22 -7.85 3.86 -10.75
CA ILE A 22 -8.31 4.27 -12.09
C ILE A 22 -8.85 5.70 -12.04
N ASP A 23 -9.70 6.01 -11.06
CA ASP A 23 -10.32 7.31 -10.88
C ASP A 23 -9.26 8.40 -10.64
N ASP A 24 -8.26 8.13 -9.79
CA ASP A 24 -7.13 9.05 -9.55
C ASP A 24 -6.34 9.35 -10.84
N ILE A 25 -6.13 8.34 -11.69
CA ILE A 25 -5.42 8.52 -12.97
C ILE A 25 -6.28 9.29 -13.98
N GLU A 26 -7.60 9.10 -13.98
CA GLU A 26 -8.52 9.85 -14.82
C GLU A 26 -8.61 11.33 -14.41
N GLU A 27 -8.59 11.61 -13.11
CA GLU A 27 -8.62 12.98 -12.57
C GLU A 27 -7.24 13.67 -12.66
N SER A 28 -6.17 12.94 -12.41
CA SER A 28 -4.79 13.40 -12.36
C SER A 28 -3.86 12.39 -13.07
N PRO A 29 -3.69 12.49 -14.40
CA PRO A 29 -2.88 11.54 -15.18
C PRO A 29 -1.42 11.42 -14.73
N GLU A 30 -0.86 12.46 -14.13
CA GLU A 30 0.49 12.48 -13.56
C GLU A 30 0.66 11.50 -12.39
N SER A 31 -0.42 11.21 -11.65
CA SER A 31 -0.40 10.25 -10.54
C SER A 31 0.00 8.83 -10.96
N ALA A 32 -0.15 8.52 -12.25
CA ALA A 32 0.29 7.25 -12.85
C ALA A 32 1.82 7.11 -12.92
N TYR A 33 2.57 8.22 -12.78
CA TYR A 33 4.02 8.25 -12.97
C TYR A 33 4.76 8.91 -11.82
N GLU A 34 4.11 9.76 -11.03
CA GLU A 34 4.69 10.35 -9.83
C GLU A 34 4.84 9.29 -8.75
N SER A 35 6.08 9.05 -8.32
CA SER A 35 6.40 8.07 -7.30
C SER A 35 6.52 8.69 -5.91
N PHE A 36 6.28 7.86 -4.91
CA PHE A 36 6.55 8.17 -3.52
C PHE A 36 6.98 6.90 -2.78
N GLN A 37 7.63 7.07 -1.62
CA GLN A 37 7.97 5.95 -0.75
C GLN A 37 6.80 5.67 0.21
N CYS A 38 6.21 4.48 0.12
CA CYS A 38 5.09 4.07 0.96
C CYS A 38 5.49 4.02 2.44
N GLN A 39 4.74 4.68 3.32
CA GLN A 39 5.05 4.72 4.75
C GLN A 39 4.70 3.42 5.49
N CYS A 40 4.03 2.47 4.84
CA CYS A 40 3.73 1.15 5.40
C CYS A 40 4.73 0.07 4.93
N CYS A 41 4.91 -0.11 3.61
CA CYS A 41 5.81 -1.16 3.10
C CYS A 41 7.21 -0.67 2.74
N GLY A 42 7.49 0.63 2.68
CA GLY A 42 8.80 1.18 2.34
C GLY A 42 9.17 1.11 0.85
N GLU A 43 8.33 0.50 0.01
CA GLU A 43 8.55 0.41 -1.44
C GLU A 43 8.24 1.75 -2.11
N GLU A 44 8.99 2.07 -3.17
CA GLU A 44 8.62 3.14 -4.10
C GLU A 44 7.44 2.69 -4.97
N LYS A 45 6.36 3.48 -4.96
CA LYS A 45 5.10 3.19 -5.66
C LYS A 45 4.55 4.46 -6.28
N PHE A 46 3.66 4.32 -7.26
CA PHE A 46 2.97 5.46 -7.86
C PHE A 46 1.90 6.04 -6.93
N LEU A 47 1.69 7.35 -7.01
CA LEU A 47 0.68 8.07 -6.23
C LEU A 47 -0.75 7.63 -6.52
N ALA A 48 -1.05 7.16 -7.73
CA ALA A 48 -2.38 6.68 -8.10
C ALA A 48 -2.90 5.60 -7.14
N GLY A 49 -4.06 5.84 -6.55
CA GLY A 49 -4.71 4.95 -5.59
C GLY A 49 -4.06 4.92 -4.21
N SER A 50 -3.14 5.86 -3.92
CA SER A 50 -2.59 6.04 -2.58
C SER A 50 -3.58 6.74 -1.66
N VAL A 51 -3.53 6.43 -0.36
CA VAL A 51 -4.46 6.99 0.63
C VAL A 51 -3.69 7.36 1.89
N THR A 52 -4.01 8.54 2.43
CA THR A 52 -3.50 8.98 3.74
C THR A 52 -4.40 8.46 4.86
N TYR A 53 -3.85 7.58 5.69
CA TYR A 53 -4.45 7.19 6.96
C TYR A 53 -3.76 7.95 8.09
N ASN A 54 -4.48 8.83 8.78
CA ASN A 54 -3.91 9.75 9.77
C ASN A 54 -2.76 10.58 9.17
N GLU A 55 -1.52 10.25 9.52
CA GLU A 55 -0.29 10.91 9.04
C GLU A 55 0.56 9.99 8.13
N HIS A 56 0.00 8.85 7.71
CA HIS A 56 0.69 7.83 6.92
C HIS A 56 0.07 7.68 5.53
N LEU A 57 0.81 8.07 4.50
CA LEU A 57 0.50 7.84 3.08
C LEU A 57 0.88 6.42 2.68
N LEU A 58 -0.13 5.64 2.30
CA LEU A 58 -0.01 4.24 1.92
C LEU A 58 -0.20 4.07 0.42
N CYS A 59 0.60 3.18 -0.19
CA CYS A 59 0.38 2.78 -1.58
C CYS A 59 -0.88 1.92 -1.70
N ASN A 60 -1.43 1.86 -2.91
CA ASN A 60 -2.67 1.14 -3.22
C ASN A 60 -2.70 -0.32 -2.69
N ASP A 61 -1.57 -1.05 -2.77
CA ASP A 61 -1.44 -2.41 -2.22
C ASP A 61 -1.60 -2.44 -0.68
N CYS A 62 -1.00 -1.46 0.01
CA CYS A 62 -1.08 -1.34 1.47
C CYS A 62 -2.45 -0.85 1.91
N VAL A 63 -3.11 0.00 1.12
CA VAL A 63 -4.52 0.41 1.31
C VAL A 63 -5.41 -0.83 1.27
N LEU A 64 -5.29 -1.67 0.24
CA LEU A 64 -6.05 -2.92 0.16
C LEU A 64 -5.82 -3.82 1.37
N THR A 65 -4.55 -3.96 1.80
CA THR A 65 -4.20 -4.76 2.97
C THR A 65 -4.82 -4.20 4.25
N ALA A 66 -4.83 -2.88 4.42
CA ALA A 66 -5.45 -2.20 5.54
C ALA A 66 -6.97 -2.42 5.56
N GLU A 67 -7.66 -2.15 4.45
CA GLU A 67 -9.11 -2.31 4.34
C GLU A 67 -9.56 -3.76 4.60
N ILE A 68 -8.86 -4.75 4.06
CA ILE A 68 -9.13 -6.16 4.36
C ILE A 68 -8.89 -6.44 5.85
N SER A 69 -7.82 -5.91 6.42
CA SER A 69 -7.50 -6.14 7.84
C SER A 69 -8.52 -5.49 8.77
N PHE A 70 -9.02 -4.30 8.45
CA PHE A 70 -10.13 -3.66 9.16
C PHE A 70 -11.42 -4.47 9.02
N ALA A 71 -11.80 -4.85 7.80
CA ALA A 71 -13.03 -5.59 7.54
C ALA A 71 -13.05 -7.00 8.17
N LEU A 72 -11.88 -7.58 8.41
CA LEU A 72 -11.71 -8.89 9.06
C LEU A 72 -11.40 -8.78 10.57
N ASP A 73 -11.50 -7.59 11.17
CA ASP A 73 -11.18 -7.30 12.58
C ASP A 73 -9.76 -7.80 12.99
N LYS A 74 -8.79 -7.70 12.08
CA LYS A 74 -7.39 -8.10 12.30
C LYS A 74 -6.54 -7.01 12.90
N ILE A 75 -6.88 -5.75 12.61
CA ILE A 75 -6.23 -4.56 13.17
C ILE A 75 -7.31 -3.60 13.66
N LYS A 76 -6.97 -2.76 14.63
CA LYS A 76 -7.87 -1.72 15.17
C LYS A 76 -7.60 -0.34 14.57
N ASN A 77 -6.37 -0.09 14.17
CA ASN A 77 -5.91 1.16 13.59
C ASN A 77 -4.77 0.87 12.60
N ILE A 78 -4.37 1.90 11.85
CA ILE A 78 -3.34 1.74 10.83
C ILE A 78 -1.94 1.51 11.43
N ASP A 79 -1.69 2.05 12.62
CA ASP A 79 -0.39 1.92 13.30
C ASP A 79 -0.07 0.46 13.63
N GLU A 80 -1.09 -0.35 13.95
CA GLU A 80 -0.94 -1.80 14.14
C GLU A 80 -0.47 -2.51 12.87
N LEU A 81 -0.98 -2.11 11.69
CA LEU A 81 -0.52 -2.66 10.41
C LEU A 81 0.91 -2.22 10.12
N ILE A 82 1.24 -0.94 10.27
CA ILE A 82 2.59 -0.42 10.01
C ILE A 82 3.60 -1.10 10.93
N ALA A 83 3.28 -1.23 12.22
CA ALA A 83 4.12 -1.95 13.17
C ALA A 83 4.36 -3.42 12.75
N SER A 84 3.34 -4.09 12.19
CA SER A 84 3.49 -5.46 11.67
C SER A 84 4.35 -5.58 10.42
N MET A 85 4.50 -4.46 9.68
CA MET A 85 5.25 -4.38 8.43
C MET A 85 6.66 -3.80 8.63
N GLU A 86 7.05 -3.46 9.85
CA GLU A 86 8.26 -2.68 10.14
C GLU A 86 9.54 -3.35 9.63
N ASP A 87 9.70 -4.67 9.80
CA ASP A 87 10.87 -5.39 9.29
C ASP A 87 10.95 -5.30 7.75
N LYS A 88 9.83 -5.56 7.06
CA LYS A 88 9.75 -5.44 5.59
C LYS A 88 10.01 -4.00 5.14
N ARG A 89 9.44 -3.02 5.86
CA ARG A 89 9.62 -1.61 5.59
C ARG A 89 11.08 -1.22 5.73
N PHE A 90 11.73 -1.66 6.79
CA PHE A 90 13.15 -1.42 7.03
C PHE A 90 14.01 -1.99 5.89
N ASP A 91 13.79 -3.25 5.52
CA ASP A 91 14.53 -3.91 4.44
C ASP A 91 14.37 -3.15 3.11
N ASN A 92 13.13 -2.79 2.74
CA ASN A 92 12.87 -2.07 1.50
C ASN A 92 13.52 -0.67 1.49
N VAL A 93 13.45 0.05 2.61
CA VAL A 93 14.10 1.36 2.75
C VAL A 93 15.62 1.21 2.68
N TYR A 94 16.20 0.26 3.41
CA TYR A 94 17.63 -0.01 3.40
C TYR A 94 18.13 -0.34 1.99
N ASN A 95 17.48 -1.27 1.30
CA ASN A 95 17.84 -1.68 -0.05
C ASN A 95 17.71 -0.52 -1.05
N SER A 96 16.70 0.35 -0.88
CA SER A 96 16.53 1.52 -1.73
C SER A 96 17.65 2.55 -1.61
N ILE A 97 18.32 2.62 -0.46
CA ILE A 97 19.39 3.59 -0.20
C ILE A 97 20.77 3.00 -0.51
N PHE A 98 20.99 1.73 -0.15
CA PHE A 98 22.34 1.15 -0.11
C PHE A 98 22.60 0.07 -1.16
N GLU A 99 21.59 -0.62 -1.68
CA GLU A 99 21.79 -1.70 -2.68
C GLU A 99 21.67 -1.20 -4.13
N GLN A 100 21.16 0.01 -4.36
CA GLN A 100 21.11 0.60 -5.70
C GLN A 100 22.51 0.96 -6.25
N ASP A 101 23.48 1.26 -5.37
CA ASP A 101 24.83 1.68 -5.74
C ASP A 101 25.73 0.51 -6.22
N GLU A 102 25.48 -0.73 -5.81
CA GLU A 102 26.33 -1.87 -6.18
C GLU A 102 26.20 -2.31 -7.65
N ASN A 103 25.14 -1.86 -8.34
CA ASN A 103 24.86 -2.22 -9.74
C ASN A 103 25.14 -1.08 -10.74
N ALA A 104 25.67 0.07 -10.29
CA ALA A 104 25.99 1.20 -11.15
C ALA A 104 27.35 1.09 -11.87
N ASP A 105 28.16 0.08 -11.56
CA ASP A 105 29.53 -0.12 -12.07
C ASP A 105 29.69 -1.33 -13.02
N ASN A 106 28.66 -1.70 -13.82
CA ASN A 106 28.79 -2.69 -14.91
C ASN A 106 28.36 -2.15 -16.27
#